data_AF-A0A2R6K6I7-F1
#
_entry.id   AF-A0A2R6K6I7-F1
#
_cell.length_a   1.000
_cell.length_b   1.000
_cell.length_c   1.000
_cell.angle_alpha   90.00
_cell.angle_beta   90.00
_cell.angle_gamma   90.00
#
_symmetry.space_group_name_H-M   'P 1'
#
loop_
_entity.id
_entity.type
_entity.pdbx_description
1 polymer ?
#
loop_
_entity_poly.entity_id
_entity_poly.type
_entity_poly.pdbx_seq_one_letter_code
_entity_poly.pdbx_strand_id
1 'polypeptide(L)'
;MRDTVYTPEAPDLDAELTARTYEGPDPPRYAIVVPVRKTAEWWTLGDEERLELMREHIEPTIEYLDRVRRQLYHASGLCDVDFITYFETDDLTAFQDLYRDLQSIPEYRYVEYGDPTLVGRIREPATALDRLIG
;
A
#
# COMPACT_ATOMS: atom_id res chain seq x y z
N MET A 1 -4.44 8.26 -20.79
CA MET A 1 -3.89 7.18 -19.93
C MET A 1 -4.24 7.58 -18.51
N ARG A 2 -4.86 6.70 -17.71
CA ARG A 2 -5.08 7.00 -16.28
C ARG A 2 -3.73 7.06 -15.57
N ASP A 3 -3.64 7.81 -14.47
CA ASP A 3 -2.43 7.86 -13.67
C ASP A 3 -2.03 6.45 -13.22
N THR A 4 -0.73 6.15 -13.25
CA THR A 4 -0.20 4.86 -12.82
C THR A 4 -0.25 4.70 -11.31
N VAL A 5 -0.15 5.81 -10.57
CA VAL A 5 -0.34 5.84 -9.13
C VAL A 5 -1.82 6.04 -8.85
N TYR A 6 -2.42 5.09 -8.15
CA TYR A 6 -3.82 5.15 -7.75
C TYR A 6 -3.96 5.82 -6.39
N THR A 7 -4.66 6.94 -6.38
CA THR A 7 -5.09 7.64 -5.16
C THR A 7 -6.62 7.55 -5.09
N PRO A 8 -7.18 6.95 -4.02
CA PRO A 8 -8.62 7.01 -3.78
C PRO A 8 -9.06 8.48 -3.65
N GLU A 9 -10.19 8.86 -4.26
CA GLU A 9 -10.67 10.24 -4.24
C GLU A 9 -11.32 10.59 -2.88
N ALA A 10 -10.51 10.96 -1.88
CA ALA A 10 -10.96 11.39 -0.55
C ALA A 10 -10.49 12.82 -0.21
N PRO A 11 -11.00 13.85 -0.90
CA PRO A 11 -10.46 15.21 -0.84
C PRO A 11 -10.53 15.85 0.55
N ASP A 12 -11.42 15.38 1.41
CA ASP A 12 -11.52 15.81 2.81
C ASP A 12 -10.36 15.32 3.68
N LEU A 13 -9.68 14.24 3.29
CA LEU A 13 -8.55 13.65 4.01
C LEU A 13 -7.20 13.96 3.37
N ASP A 14 -7.17 14.47 2.14
CA ASP A 14 -5.95 14.76 1.36
C ASP A 14 -4.92 15.62 2.12
N ALA A 15 -5.39 16.64 2.83
CA ALA A 15 -4.51 17.55 3.57
C ALA A 15 -3.82 16.82 4.74
N GLU A 16 -4.54 15.95 5.45
CA GLU A 16 -3.99 15.16 6.55
C GLU A 16 -3.04 14.08 6.06
N LEU A 17 -3.43 13.39 4.97
CA LEU A 17 -2.58 12.42 4.28
C LEU A 17 -1.25 13.05 3.85
N THR A 18 -1.32 14.23 3.24
CA THR A 18 -0.12 14.96 2.79
C THR A 18 0.74 15.41 3.96
N ALA A 19 0.14 15.99 5.00
CA ALA A 19 0.87 16.56 6.14
C ALA A 19 1.63 15.52 6.98
N ARG A 20 1.14 14.28 7.02
CA ARG A 20 1.75 13.20 7.81
C ARG A 20 2.63 12.25 7.01
N THR A 21 2.68 12.40 5.69
CA THR A 21 3.50 11.53 4.84
C THR A 21 4.97 11.67 5.24
N TYR A 22 5.60 10.54 5.54
CA TYR A 22 7.01 10.46 5.89
C TYR A 22 7.92 10.89 4.73
N GLU A 23 8.46 12.10 4.82
CA GLU A 23 9.50 12.63 3.94
C GLU A 23 10.87 12.60 4.64
N GLY A 24 11.73 11.67 4.21
CA GLY A 24 13.10 11.54 4.68
C GLY A 24 14.04 11.50 3.48
N PRO A 25 15.24 12.10 3.56
CA PRO A 25 16.15 12.22 2.42
C PRO A 25 16.69 10.88 1.94
N ASP A 26 16.77 9.89 2.83
CA ASP A 26 17.23 8.54 2.51
C ASP A 26 16.03 7.58 2.33
N PRO A 27 16.14 6.59 1.43
CA PRO A 27 15.16 5.51 1.35
C PRO A 27 15.23 4.64 2.62
N PRO A 28 14.08 4.20 3.17
CA PRO A 28 14.05 3.28 4.31
C PRO A 28 14.78 1.97 4.02
N ARG A 29 15.11 1.21 5.07
CA ARG A 29 15.85 -0.04 4.90
C ARG A 29 15.05 -1.15 4.23
N TYR A 30 13.73 -1.19 4.40
CA TYR A 30 12.91 -2.30 3.91
C TYR A 30 11.91 -1.85 2.86
N ALA A 31 11.74 -2.71 1.85
CA ALA A 31 10.68 -2.64 0.86
C ALA A 31 9.76 -3.85 1.02
N ILE A 32 8.45 -3.63 0.93
CA ILE A 32 7.43 -4.66 1.04
C ILE A 32 6.47 -4.51 -0.13
N VAL A 33 6.21 -5.61 -0.85
CA VAL A 33 5.28 -5.64 -1.98
C VAL A 33 4.10 -6.52 -1.64
N VAL A 34 2.91 -5.92 -1.73
CA VAL A 34 1.61 -6.56 -1.47
C VAL A 34 0.77 -6.46 -2.75
N PRO A 35 0.78 -7.48 -3.60
CA PRO A 35 -0.16 -7.58 -4.72
C PRO A 35 -1.56 -7.85 -4.17
N VAL A 36 -2.56 -7.09 -4.62
CA VAL A 36 -3.93 -7.16 -4.11
C VAL A 36 -4.90 -7.44 -5.24
N ARG A 37 -5.69 -8.49 -5.09
CA ARG A 37 -6.83 -8.83 -5.96
C ARG A 37 -8.12 -8.60 -5.20
N LYS A 38 -9.04 -7.87 -5.81
CA LYS A 38 -10.38 -7.66 -5.26
C LYS A 38 -11.33 -8.74 -5.79
N THR A 39 -12.32 -9.06 -4.97
CA THR A 39 -13.41 -9.96 -5.36
C THR A 39 -14.24 -9.35 -6.51
N ALA A 40 -15.00 -10.18 -7.22
CA ALA A 40 -15.93 -9.68 -8.25
C ALA A 40 -16.98 -8.71 -7.67
N GLU A 41 -17.43 -8.93 -6.43
CA GLU A 41 -18.43 -8.09 -5.74
C GLU A 41 -17.94 -6.64 -5.61
N TRP A 42 -16.67 -6.42 -5.27
CA TRP A 42 -16.05 -5.08 -5.22
C TRP A 42 -16.27 -4.27 -6.48
N TRP A 43 -16.08 -4.92 -7.63
CA TRP A 43 -16.18 -4.27 -8.93
C TRP A 43 -17.62 -3.98 -9.35
N THR A 44 -18.60 -4.61 -8.70
CA THR A 44 -20.04 -4.34 -8.89
C THR A 44 -20.57 -3.22 -8.00
N LEU A 45 -19.84 -2.80 -6.97
CA LEU A 45 -20.21 -1.69 -6.09
C LEU A 45 -20.27 -0.37 -6.86
N GLY A 46 -21.18 0.51 -6.44
CA GLY A 46 -21.26 1.88 -6.93
C GLY A 46 -20.07 2.72 -6.44
N ASP A 47 -19.79 3.84 -7.12
CA ASP A 47 -18.66 4.72 -6.77
C ASP A 47 -18.78 5.28 -5.34
N GLU A 48 -19.99 5.67 -4.92
CA GLU A 48 -20.25 6.20 -3.57
C GLU A 48 -20.00 5.14 -2.48
N GLU A 49 -20.43 3.89 -2.72
CA GLU A 49 -20.22 2.78 -1.79
C GLU A 49 -18.74 2.41 -1.68
N ARG A 50 -18.01 2.38 -2.80
CA ARG A 50 -16.55 2.19 -2.79
C ARG A 50 -15.86 3.32 -2.05
N LEU A 51 -16.28 4.55 -2.25
CA LEU A 51 -15.69 5.71 -1.61
C LEU A 51 -15.85 5.63 -0.09
N GLU A 52 -17.02 5.25 0.42
CA GLU A 52 -17.24 5.10 1.86
C GLU A 52 -16.34 4.02 2.47
N LEU A 53 -16.26 2.85 1.83
CA LEU A 53 -15.34 1.78 2.26
C LEU A 53 -13.88 2.24 2.23
N MET A 54 -13.50 3.06 1.25
CA MET A 54 -12.15 3.60 1.18
C MET A 54 -11.88 4.68 2.24
N ARG A 55 -12.89 5.44 2.69
CA ARG A 55 -12.72 6.36 3.84
C ARG A 55 -12.40 5.59 5.11
N GLU A 56 -13.18 4.55 5.40
CA GLU A 56 -12.92 3.64 6.53
C GLU A 56 -11.56 2.94 6.40
N HIS A 57 -11.11 2.68 5.16
CA HIS A 57 -9.77 2.17 4.91
C HIS A 57 -8.67 3.17 5.22
N ILE A 58 -8.86 4.44 4.88
CA ILE A 58 -7.85 5.49 5.04
C ILE A 58 -7.64 5.84 6.51
N GLU A 59 -8.70 5.93 7.30
CA GLU A 59 -8.64 6.41 8.70
C GLU A 59 -7.57 5.72 9.57
N PRO A 60 -7.49 4.37 9.66
CA PRO A 60 -6.43 3.72 10.45
C PRO A 60 -5.03 3.92 9.87
N THR A 61 -4.88 4.22 8.57
CA THR A 61 -3.55 4.39 7.96
C THR A 61 -2.85 5.67 8.42
N ILE A 62 -3.60 6.66 8.88
CA ILE A 62 -3.12 8.00 9.25
C ILE A 62 -2.09 7.93 10.39
N GLU A 63 -2.24 6.97 11.32
CA GLU A 63 -1.31 6.77 12.44
C GLU A 63 0.09 6.33 11.98
N TYR A 64 0.18 5.69 10.80
CA TYR A 64 1.41 5.06 10.32
C TYR A 64 2.16 5.87 9.26
N LEU A 65 1.57 6.97 8.76
CA LEU A 65 2.13 7.76 7.67
C LEU A 65 3.50 8.35 8.01
N ASP A 66 3.81 8.55 9.29
CA ASP A 66 5.09 9.08 9.79
C ASP A 66 6.26 8.09 9.69
N ARG A 67 5.98 6.81 9.47
CA ARG A 67 6.99 5.72 9.52
C ARG A 67 6.87 4.68 8.41
N VAL A 68 5.73 4.60 7.74
CA VAL A 68 5.49 3.69 6.61
C VAL A 68 5.12 4.51 5.37
N ARG A 69 6.00 4.51 4.37
CA ARG A 69 5.68 5.04 3.03
C ARG A 69 4.83 4.04 2.29
N ARG A 70 3.89 4.53 1.49
CA ARG A 70 3.01 3.71 0.65
C ARG A 70 2.89 4.32 -0.74
N GLN A 71 2.97 3.48 -1.75
CA GLN A 71 2.52 3.78 -3.10
C GLN A 71 1.62 2.65 -3.58
N LEU A 72 0.55 2.99 -4.31
CA LEU A 72 -0.42 2.04 -4.82
C LEU A 72 -0.50 2.20 -6.33
N TYR A 73 -0.34 1.09 -7.05
CA TYR A 73 -0.38 1.08 -8.51
C TYR A 73 -1.58 0.28 -8.98
N HIS A 74 -2.30 0.82 -9.96
CA HIS A 74 -3.37 0.09 -10.62
C HIS A 74 -2.78 -0.92 -11.61
N ALA A 75 -3.16 -2.19 -11.50
CA ALA A 75 -2.58 -3.30 -12.25
C ALA A 75 -3.62 -4.17 -12.98
N SER A 76 -4.92 -3.93 -12.80
CA SER A 76 -5.96 -4.66 -13.52
C SER A 76 -5.73 -4.63 -15.04
N GLY A 77 -5.71 -5.83 -15.65
CA GLY A 77 -5.46 -6.00 -17.08
C GLY A 77 -3.97 -6.00 -17.48
N LEU A 78 -3.05 -5.74 -16.55
CA LEU A 78 -1.60 -5.84 -16.76
C LEU A 78 -1.02 -7.12 -16.15
N CYS A 79 -1.60 -7.61 -15.05
CA CYS A 79 -1.22 -8.86 -14.41
C CYS A 79 -2.42 -9.51 -13.69
N ASP A 80 -2.18 -10.57 -12.91
CA ASP A 80 -3.23 -11.38 -12.25
C ASP A 80 -3.88 -10.69 -11.04
N VAL A 81 -3.43 -9.49 -10.67
CA VAL A 81 -3.93 -8.71 -9.52
C VAL A 81 -4.45 -7.35 -9.97
N ASP A 82 -5.31 -6.76 -9.14
CA ASP A 82 -5.93 -5.48 -9.43
C ASP A 82 -5.03 -4.30 -9.04
N PHE A 83 -4.28 -4.47 -7.96
CA PHE A 83 -3.37 -3.45 -7.46
C PHE A 83 -2.04 -4.07 -7.03
N ILE A 84 -0.99 -3.24 -7.08
CA ILE A 84 0.28 -3.53 -6.42
C ILE A 84 0.50 -2.44 -5.40
N THR A 85 0.49 -2.80 -4.11
CA THR A 85 0.84 -1.87 -3.04
C THR A 85 2.31 -2.06 -2.68
N TYR A 86 3.06 -0.97 -2.79
CA TYR A 86 4.47 -0.90 -2.45
C TYR A 86 4.62 -0.09 -1.16
N PHE A 87 5.33 -0.66 -0.19
CA PHE A 87 5.63 0.00 1.08
C PHE A 87 7.13 0.10 1.30
N GLU A 88 7.55 1.19 1.95
CA GLU A 88 8.90 1.34 2.47
C GLU A 88 8.86 1.73 3.94
N THR A 89 9.70 1.09 4.77
CA THR A 89 9.79 1.43 6.19
C THR A 89 11.12 1.01 6.81
N ASP A 90 11.49 1.68 7.90
CA ASP A 90 12.53 1.24 8.80
C ASP A 90 12.00 0.41 9.98
N ASP A 91 10.68 0.39 10.17
CA ASP A 91 9.97 -0.25 11.26
C ASP A 91 9.01 -1.31 10.72
N LEU A 92 9.48 -2.56 10.66
CA LEU A 92 8.66 -3.69 10.21
C LEU A 92 7.51 -4.00 11.19
N THR A 93 7.61 -3.60 12.46
CA THR A 93 6.52 -3.77 13.43
C THR A 93 5.39 -2.83 13.09
N ALA A 94 5.70 -1.56 12.80
CA ALA A 94 4.70 -0.59 12.34
C ALA A 94 3.98 -1.05 11.07
N PHE A 95 4.69 -1.62 10.09
CA PHE A 95 4.04 -2.20 8.92
C PHE A 95 3.10 -3.36 9.28
N GLN A 96 3.52 -4.25 10.17
CA GLN A 96 2.70 -5.38 10.60
C GLN A 96 1.41 -4.92 11.30
N ASP A 97 1.51 -3.89 12.13
CA ASP A 97 0.37 -3.33 12.86
C ASP A 97 -0.57 -2.60 11.89
N LEU A 98 -0.04 -1.78 10.98
CA LEU A 98 -0.80 -1.21 9.86
C LEU A 98 -1.56 -2.30 9.07
N TYR A 99 -0.87 -3.37 8.70
CA TYR A 99 -1.48 -4.46 7.94
C TYR A 99 -2.63 -5.11 8.72
N ARG A 100 -2.46 -5.36 10.02
CA ARG A 100 -3.52 -5.92 10.88
C ARG A 100 -4.72 -5.00 11.02
N ASP A 101 -4.49 -3.71 11.17
CA ASP A 101 -5.57 -2.72 11.26
C ASP A 101 -6.36 -2.69 9.95
N LEU A 102 -5.67 -2.74 8.80
CA LEU A 102 -6.28 -2.88 7.48
C LEU A 102 -7.00 -4.23 7.27
N GLN A 103 -6.64 -5.28 7.99
CA GLN A 103 -7.40 -6.54 7.97
C GLN A 103 -8.69 -6.46 8.78
N SER A 104 -8.81 -5.50 9.69
CA SER A 104 -9.94 -5.38 10.61
C SER A 104 -11.10 -4.53 10.09
N ILE A 105 -10.86 -3.74 9.04
CA ILE A 105 -11.85 -2.84 8.43
C ILE A 105 -12.80 -3.57 7.48
N PRO A 106 -14.03 -3.05 7.26
CA PRO A 106 -15.03 -3.71 6.40
C PRO A 106 -14.58 -3.93 4.96
N GLU A 107 -13.76 -3.03 4.41
CA GLU A 107 -13.21 -3.12 3.06
C GLU A 107 -12.48 -4.46 2.82
N TYR A 108 -11.78 -5.00 3.83
CA TYR A 108 -10.94 -6.19 3.68
C TYR A 108 -11.72 -7.44 3.26
N ARG A 109 -13.05 -7.50 3.48
CA ARG A 109 -13.91 -8.59 2.97
C ARG A 109 -13.86 -8.75 1.45
N TYR A 110 -13.49 -7.68 0.75
CA TYR A 110 -13.39 -7.63 -0.70
C TYR A 110 -12.00 -7.99 -1.21
N VAL A 111 -11.04 -8.33 -0.34
CA VAL A 111 -9.71 -8.79 -0.71
C VAL A 111 -9.71 -10.31 -0.87
N GLU A 112 -9.51 -10.78 -2.11
CA GLU A 112 -9.38 -12.22 -2.42
C GLU A 112 -7.95 -12.71 -2.23
N TYR A 113 -6.97 -11.87 -2.60
CA TYR A 113 -5.54 -12.09 -2.44
C TYR A 113 -4.91 -10.78 -2.01
N GLY A 114 -4.08 -10.77 -0.97
CA GLY A 114 -3.54 -9.52 -0.43
C GLY A 114 -2.45 -9.66 0.61
N ASP A 115 -1.81 -10.83 0.73
CA ASP A 115 -0.70 -11.02 1.65
C ASP A 115 0.64 -10.51 1.08
N PRO A 116 1.58 -10.06 1.92
CA PRO A 116 2.91 -9.68 1.47
C PRO A 116 3.60 -10.82 0.72
N THR A 117 3.94 -10.57 -0.54
CA THR A 117 4.62 -11.56 -1.39
C THR A 117 6.13 -11.40 -1.32
N LEU A 118 6.61 -10.16 -1.16
CA LEU A 118 8.03 -9.84 -1.09
C LEU A 118 8.30 -8.93 0.10
N VAL A 119 9.29 -9.31 0.90
CA VAL A 119 9.90 -8.46 1.92
C VAL A 119 11.40 -8.46 1.67
N GLY A 120 11.96 -7.29 1.38
CA GLY A 120 13.34 -7.14 0.96
C GLY A 120 14.03 -5.98 1.67
N ARG A 121 15.37 -6.00 1.65
CA ARG A 121 16.18 -4.87 2.10
C ARG A 121 16.62 -4.04 0.91
N ILE A 122 16.29 -2.75 0.93
CA ILE A 122 16.74 -1.79 -0.08
C ILE A 122 18.26 -1.62 0.05
N ARG A 123 18.97 -1.68 -1.09
CA ARG A 123 20.42 -1.60 -1.18
C ARG A 123 20.85 -1.00 -2.51
N GLU A 124 22.03 -0.40 -2.49
CA GLU A 124 22.76 -0.07 -3.71
C GLU A 124 23.06 -1.34 -4.53
N PRO A 125 22.92 -1.30 -5.88
CA PRO A 125 23.13 -2.46 -6.75
C PRO A 125 24.49 -3.14 -6.53
N ALA A 126 25.57 -2.38 -6.37
CA ALA A 126 26.90 -2.94 -6.10
C ALA A 126 26.94 -3.75 -4.80
N THR A 127 26.31 -3.24 -3.73
CA THR A 127 26.23 -3.96 -2.44
C THR A 127 25.38 -5.21 -2.53
N ALA A 128 24.32 -5.19 -3.34
CA ALA A 128 23.49 -6.38 -3.58
C ALA A 128 24.28 -7.45 -4.35
N LEU A 129 25.00 -7.06 -5.39
CA LEU A 129 25.83 -7.98 -6.19
C LEU A 129 26.92 -8.64 -5.34
N ASP A 130 27.70 -7.86 -4.58
CA ASP A 130 28.77 -8.40 -3.73
C ASP A 130 28.28 -9.49 -2.77
N ARG A 131 27.03 -9.40 -2.29
CA ARG A 131 26.44 -10.41 -1.39
C ARG A 131 25.92 -11.66 -2.10
N LEU A 132 25.56 -11.55 -3.38
CA LEU A 132 24.96 -12.65 -4.13
C LEU A 132 26.03 -13.56 -4.76
N ILE A 133 27.19 -13.01 -5.12
CA ILE A 133 28.22 -13.72 -5.87
C ILE A 133 29.62 -13.71 -5.21
N GLY A 134 29.74 -13.11 -4.02
CA GLY A 134 30.98 -13.01 -3.24
C GLY A 134 31.09 -14.01 -2.10
#